data_AF-A0A1Q2U0P2-F1
#
_entry.id   AF-A0A1Q2U0P2-F1
#
_cell.length_a   1.000
_cell.length_b   1.000
_cell.length_c   1.000
_cell.angle_alpha   90.00
_cell.angle_beta   90.00
_cell.angle_gamma   90.00
#
_symmetry.space_group_name_H-M   'P 1'
#
loop_
_entity.id
_entity.type
_entity.pdbx_description
1 polymer ?
#
loop_
_entity_poly.entity_id
_entity_poly.type
_entity_poly.pdbx_seq_one_letter_code
_entity_poly.pdbx_strand_id
1 'polypeptide(L)' 'MPDTPEQLKSIIEKEYEVATGHPINHREHFTVERFMHGGMSNGRISPEFWHDCEIPLLVKRHVAP' A
#
# COMPACT_ATOMS: atom_id res chain seq x y z
N MET A 1 18.55 -0.85 1.91
CA MET A 1 17.31 -0.19 2.38
C MET A 1 17.31 1.22 1.79
N PRO A 2 16.15 1.86 1.56
CA PRO A 2 16.11 3.27 1.16
C PRO A 2 16.92 4.12 2.16
N ASP A 3 17.54 5.18 1.68
CA ASP A 3 18.38 6.04 2.52
C ASP A 3 17.54 7.12 3.23
N THR A 4 16.35 7.43 2.68
CA THR A 4 15.45 8.43 3.25
C THR A 4 13.99 7.95 3.35
N PRO A 5 13.22 8.56 4.27
CA PRO A 5 11.78 8.35 4.41
C PRO A 5 10.99 8.58 3.11
N GLU A 6 11.38 9.60 2.35
CA GLU A 6 10.74 9.98 1.09
C GLU A 6 11.03 8.95 0.00
N GLN A 7 12.26 8.42 -0.05
CA GLN A 7 12.60 7.33 -0.96
C GLN A 7 11.79 6.07 -0.63
N LEU A 8 11.70 5.70 0.65
CA LEU A 8 10.87 4.56 1.07
C LEU A 8 9.40 4.77 0.68
N LYS A 9 8.84 5.94 0.98
CA LYS A 9 7.47 6.29 0.62
C LYS A 9 7.24 6.15 -0.88
N SER A 10 8.11 6.74 -1.71
CA SER A 10 8.02 6.70 -3.16
C SER A 10 8.07 5.27 -3.71
N ILE A 11 8.93 4.41 -3.14
CA ILE A 11 9.02 2.99 -3.50
C ILE A 11 7.71 2.29 -3.15
N ILE A 12 7.19 2.45 -1.93
CA ILE A 12 5.94 1.78 -1.51
C ILE A 12 4.76 2.22 -2.38
N GLU A 13 4.61 3.52 -2.65
CA GLU A 13 3.51 4.03 -3.48
C GLU A 13 3.57 3.48 -4.91
N LYS A 14 4.77 3.39 -5.49
CA LYS A 14 4.99 2.79 -6.81
C LYS A 14 4.65 1.29 -6.81
N GLU A 15 5.15 0.54 -5.84
CA GLU A 15 4.90 -0.90 -5.76
C GLU A 15 3.44 -1.19 -5.42
N TYR A 16 2.77 -0.34 -4.63
CA TYR A 16 1.33 -0.40 -4.41
C TYR A 16 0.56 -0.32 -5.74
N GLU A 17 0.89 0.66 -6.58
CA GLU A 17 0.23 0.82 -7.88
C GLU A 17 0.49 -0.38 -8.80
N VAL A 18 1.74 -0.87 -8.86
CA VAL A 18 2.09 -2.07 -9.65
C VAL A 18 1.35 -3.32 -9.13
N ALA A 19 1.22 -3.47 -7.82
CA ALA A 19 0.60 -4.64 -7.21
C ALA A 19 -0.94 -4.63 -7.32
N THR A 20 -1.56 -3.45 -7.29
CA THR A 20 -3.00 -3.27 -7.18
C THR A 20 -3.69 -2.77 -8.44
N GLY A 21 -2.92 -2.23 -9.40
CA GLY A 21 -3.44 -1.57 -10.59
C GLY A 21 -4.07 -0.19 -10.34
N HIS A 22 -4.00 0.34 -9.12
CA HIS A 22 -4.60 1.61 -8.74
C HIS A 22 -3.58 2.53 -8.07
N PRO A 23 -3.60 3.85 -8.35
CA PRO A 23 -2.73 4.79 -7.67
C PRO A 23 -3.08 4.90 -6.18
N ILE A 24 -2.12 5.26 -5.34
CA ILE A 24 -2.35 5.42 -3.88
C ILE A 24 -3.41 6.48 -3.54
N ASN A 25 -3.69 7.40 -4.46
CA ASN A 25 -4.73 8.43 -4.31
C ASN A 25 -6.15 7.92 -4.58
N HIS A 26 -6.31 6.69 -5.09
CA HIS A 26 -7.62 6.06 -5.21
C HIS A 26 -8.20 5.87 -3.80
N ARG A 27 -9.47 6.23 -3.56
CA ARG A 27 -10.07 6.23 -2.22
C ARG A 27 -11.12 5.15 -1.99
N GLU A 28 -11.66 4.56 -3.05
CA GLU A 28 -12.73 3.57 -2.92
C GLU A 28 -12.15 2.17 -2.67
N HIS A 29 -12.86 1.34 -1.90
CA HIS A 29 -12.46 -0.06 -1.77
C HIS A 29 -12.57 -0.75 -3.14
N PHE A 30 -11.55 -1.53 -3.48
CA PHE A 30 -11.56 -2.35 -4.69
C PHE A 30 -11.02 -3.74 -4.39
N THR A 31 -11.18 -4.64 -5.35
CA THR A 31 -10.69 -6.00 -5.25
C THR A 31 -9.68 -6.24 -6.35
N VAL A 32 -8.54 -6.83 -6.00
CA VAL A 32 -7.55 -7.25 -6.98
C VAL A 32 -7.92 -8.66 -7.46
N GLU A 33 -8.41 -8.76 -8.69
CA GLU A 33 -8.91 -10.03 -9.27
C GLU A 33 -7.89 -11.17 -9.19
N ARG A 34 -6.59 -10.86 -9.36
CA ARG A 34 -5.49 -11.83 -9.24
C ARG A 34 -5.48 -12.58 -7.91
N PHE A 35 -6.01 -11.98 -6.84
CA PHE A 35 -6.06 -12.55 -5.49
C PHE A 35 -7.44 -13.09 -5.11
N MET A 36 -8.40 -13.13 -6.04
CA MET A 36 -9.73 -13.70 -5.83
C MET A 36 -9.71 -15.22 -5.96
N HIS A 37 -9.16 -15.92 -4.96
CA HIS A 37 -9.09 -17.39 -4.94
C HIS A 37 -10.26 -18.08 -4.20
N GLY A 38 -11.27 -17.30 -3.76
CA GLY A 38 -12.42 -17.78 -3.00
C GLY A 38 -12.21 -17.73 -1.48
N GLY A 39 -13.30 -17.76 -0.70
CA GLY A 39 -13.26 -17.66 0.77
C GLY A 39 -13.31 -16.22 1.31
N MET A 40 -13.05 -16.07 2.62
CA MET A 40 -13.17 -14.78 3.33
C MET A 40 -12.04 -13.77 3.01
N SER A 41 -10.89 -14.25 2.52
CA SER A 41 -9.81 -13.40 2.02
C SER A 41 -9.82 -13.42 0.49
N ASN A 42 -10.32 -12.36 -0.12
CA ASN A 42 -10.56 -12.29 -1.56
C ASN A 42 -9.80 -11.14 -2.23
N GLY A 43 -8.75 -10.61 -1.62
CA GLY A 43 -7.94 -9.55 -2.21
C GLY A 43 -8.60 -8.16 -2.20
N ARG A 44 -9.59 -7.93 -1.34
CA ARG A 44 -10.17 -6.60 -1.12
C ARG A 44 -9.13 -5.69 -0.46
N ILE A 45 -8.89 -4.54 -1.09
CA ILE A 45 -7.96 -3.51 -0.64
C ILE A 45 -8.74 -2.36 -0.03
N SER A 46 -8.25 -1.83 1.09
CA SER A 46 -8.68 -0.56 1.68
C SER A 46 -7.61 0.49 1.41
N PRO A 47 -7.82 1.40 0.44
CA PRO A 47 -6.84 2.44 0.16
C PRO A 47 -6.68 3.41 1.32
N GLU A 48 -7.77 3.72 2.05
CA GLU A 48 -7.73 4.54 3.26
C GLU A 48 -6.74 3.98 4.28
N PHE A 49 -6.77 2.67 4.54
CA PHE A 49 -5.79 2.05 5.43
C PHE A 49 -4.34 2.24 4.94
N TRP A 50 -4.09 2.05 3.64
CA TRP A 50 -2.75 2.21 3.10
C TRP A 50 -2.25 3.65 3.15
N HIS A 51 -3.10 4.60 2.77
CA HIS A 51 -2.76 6.02 2.73
C HIS A 51 -2.64 6.64 4.13
N ASP A 52 -3.61 6.39 5.02
CA ASP A 52 -3.73 7.10 6.29
C ASP A 52 -2.98 6.41 7.44
N CYS A 53 -2.78 5.09 7.35
CA CYS A 53 -2.21 4.29 8.43
C CYS A 53 -0.89 3.63 8.05
N GLU A 54 -0.89 2.75 7.04
CA GLU A 54 0.23 1.83 6.78
C GLU A 54 1.48 2.55 6.28
N ILE A 55 1.36 3.35 5.21
CA ILE A 55 2.52 4.08 4.66
C ILE A 55 3.12 5.04 5.69
N PRO A 56 2.33 5.89 6.40
CA PRO A 56 2.87 6.72 7.47
C PRO A 56 3.57 5.92 8.58
N LEU A 57 3.03 4.76 8.96
CA LEU A 57 3.62 3.90 9.98
C LEU A 57 4.96 3.31 9.52
N LEU A 58 5.04 2.79 8.30
CA LEU A 58 6.26 2.22 7.72
C LEU A 58 7.36 3.28 7.60
N VAL A 59 7.00 4.48 7.11
CA VAL A 59 7.91 5.62 7.00
C VAL A 59 8.42 6.05 8.38
N LYS A 60 7.56 6.10 9.39
CA LYS A 60 7.95 6.41 10.78
C LYS A 60 8.89 5.36 11.39
N ARG A 61 8.69 4.08 11.07
CA ARG A 61 9.55 2.99 11.54
C ARG A 61 10.92 2.98 10.88
N HIS A 62 11.01 3.45 9.64
CA HIS A 62 12.27 3.49 8.92
C HIS A 62 13.28 4.50 9.51
N VAL A 63 12.78 5.59 10.10
CA VAL A 63 13.61 6.58 10.82
C VAL A 63 13.88 6.21 12.28
N ALA A 64 13.26 5.15 12.79
CA ALA A 64 13.48 4.73 14.16
C ALA A 64 14.84 3.98 14.27
N PRO A 65 15.68 4.31 15.26
CA PRO A 65 16.96 3.63 15.50
C PRO A 65 16.80 2.17 15.96
#